data_AF-A0A1I3XY51-F1
#
_entry.id   AF-A0A1I3XY51-F1
#
_cell.length_a   1.000
_cell.length_b   1.000
_cell.length_c   1.000
_cell.angle_alpha   90.00
_cell.angle_beta   90.00
_cell.angle_gamma   90.00
#
_symmetry.space_group_name_H-M   'P 1'
#
loop_
_entity.id
_entity.type
_entity.pdbx_description
1 polymer ?
#
loop_
_entity_poly.entity_id
_entity_poly.type
_entity_poly.pdbx_seq_one_letter_code
_entity_poly.pdbx_strand_id
1 'polypeptide(L)'
;MAVNAGGAIQSVLQISYDAASRLASLGQDLAGTGQDQTHGYTYNAAGQIKSRTASNDAYQWTGGGAVSRSYGSNGLNPLTISGSLTLAYDGRGNPSSDGARTFGYDVQNQLTSASTGATLGYDPGRLSQISASAATRFLYDGAAIAAKYNASGAMLRRPRPPRRRAGRLVRGRGRLRPPLVAFAVVDG
;
A
#
# COMPACT_ATOMS: atom_id res chain seq x y z
N MET A 1 11.24 -33.63 -28.94
CA MET A 1 12.44 -33.50 -28.09
C MET A 1 12.99 -32.10 -28.33
N ALA A 2 12.56 -31.12 -27.55
CA ALA A 2 13.00 -29.73 -27.71
C ALA A 2 14.14 -29.47 -26.73
N VAL A 3 15.31 -29.19 -27.29
CA VAL A 3 16.53 -28.84 -26.57
C VAL A 3 16.39 -27.41 -26.03
N ASN A 4 16.52 -27.23 -24.72
CA ASN A 4 16.62 -25.90 -24.11
C ASN A 4 18.11 -25.57 -23.93
N ALA A 5 18.65 -24.78 -24.86
CA ALA A 5 20.00 -24.24 -24.76
C ALA A 5 19.91 -22.81 -24.21
N GLY A 6 20.51 -22.58 -23.03
CA GLY A 6 20.74 -21.25 -22.46
C GLY A 6 19.87 -20.96 -21.24
N GLY A 7 20.46 -21.09 -20.05
CA GLY A 7 19.86 -20.76 -18.77
C GLY A 7 19.49 -19.27 -18.66
N ALA A 8 18.27 -18.94 -19.07
CA ALA A 8 17.60 -17.72 -18.65
C ALA A 8 16.85 -18.04 -17.36
N ILE A 9 17.28 -17.38 -16.29
CA ILE A 9 16.62 -17.37 -15.01
C ILE A 9 15.32 -16.58 -15.18
N GLN A 10 14.19 -17.27 -15.37
CA GLN A 10 12.91 -16.64 -15.65
C GLN A 10 12.12 -16.60 -14.35
N SER A 11 11.79 -15.40 -13.88
CA SER A 11 10.76 -15.26 -12.86
C SER A 11 9.40 -15.43 -13.54
N VAL A 12 8.58 -16.38 -13.10
CA VAL A 12 7.25 -16.66 -13.66
C VAL A 12 6.16 -16.26 -12.68
N LEU A 13 5.12 -15.59 -13.19
CA LEU A 13 3.91 -15.31 -12.44
C LEU A 13 2.81 -16.28 -12.87
N GLN A 14 2.28 -17.05 -11.94
CA GLN A 14 1.18 -18.00 -12.17
C GLN A 14 -0.08 -17.52 -11.46
N ILE A 15 -1.18 -17.42 -12.20
CA ILE A 15 -2.47 -16.97 -11.68
C ILE A 15 -3.53 -18.01 -12.06
N SER A 16 -4.33 -18.46 -11.11
CA SER A 16 -5.50 -19.31 -11.38
C SER A 16 -6.75 -18.74 -10.74
N TYR A 17 -7.90 -19.14 -11.29
CA TYR A 17 -9.21 -18.70 -10.82
C TYR A 17 -10.09 -19.90 -10.47
N ASP A 18 -11.04 -19.70 -9.57
CA ASP A 18 -12.10 -20.66 -9.31
C ASP A 18 -13.21 -20.58 -10.38
N ALA A 19 -14.22 -21.45 -10.28
CA ALA A 19 -15.34 -21.48 -11.22
C ALA A 19 -16.18 -20.18 -11.25
N ALA A 20 -16.07 -19.33 -10.21
CA ALA A 20 -16.71 -18.03 -10.14
C ALA A 20 -15.80 -16.89 -10.62
N SER A 21 -14.67 -17.21 -11.28
CA SER A 21 -13.66 -16.25 -11.77
C SER A 21 -13.01 -15.42 -10.66
N ARG A 22 -12.91 -15.95 -9.44
CA ARG A 22 -12.19 -15.32 -8.31
C ARG A 22 -10.79 -15.92 -8.20
N LEU A 23 -9.80 -15.14 -7.77
CA LEU A 23 -8.40 -15.56 -7.66
C LEU A 23 -8.27 -16.79 -6.74
N ALA A 24 -7.91 -17.96 -7.29
CA ALA A 24 -7.71 -19.17 -6.50
C ALA A 24 -6.25 -19.33 -6.06
N SER A 25 -5.30 -18.98 -6.92
CA SER A 25 -3.86 -19.07 -6.64
C SER A 25 -3.08 -17.94 -7.28
N LEU A 26 -2.06 -17.46 -6.56
CA LEU A 26 -1.02 -16.55 -7.04
C LEU A 26 0.35 -17.15 -6.71
N GLY A 27 1.03 -17.67 -7.73
CA GLY A 27 2.39 -18.19 -7.66
C GLY A 27 3.40 -17.20 -8.22
N GLN A 28 4.47 -16.96 -7.48
CA GLN A 28 5.66 -16.25 -7.91
C GLN A 28 6.80 -17.26 -7.87
N ASP A 29 7.24 -17.69 -9.04
CA ASP A 29 8.42 -18.54 -9.26
C ASP A 29 9.57 -17.59 -9.61
N LEU A 30 10.61 -17.54 -8.77
CA LEU A 30 11.70 -16.59 -8.90
C LEU A 30 12.96 -17.30 -9.40
N ALA A 31 14.07 -16.56 -9.43
CA ALA A 31 15.35 -17.11 -9.78
C ALA A 31 15.80 -18.20 -8.80
N GLY A 32 15.62 -19.46 -9.18
CA GLY A 32 15.85 -20.61 -8.30
C GLY A 32 14.71 -20.78 -7.29
N THR A 33 14.67 -21.90 -6.57
CA THR A 33 13.47 -22.30 -5.82
C THR A 33 13.35 -21.74 -4.41
N GLY A 34 14.41 -21.10 -3.88
CA GLY A 34 14.45 -20.64 -2.49
C GLY A 34 13.51 -19.46 -2.20
N GLN A 35 13.13 -18.72 -3.24
CA GLN A 35 12.34 -17.50 -3.17
C GLN A 35 10.93 -17.69 -3.73
N ASP A 36 10.60 -18.90 -4.16
CA ASP A 36 9.28 -19.19 -4.70
C ASP A 36 8.22 -19.00 -3.62
N GLN A 37 7.10 -18.38 -4.00
CA GLN A 37 5.99 -18.14 -3.10
C GLN A 37 4.68 -18.37 -3.81
N THR A 38 3.85 -19.24 -3.24
CA THR A 38 2.48 -19.48 -3.71
C THR A 38 1.49 -19.14 -2.63
N HIS A 39 0.53 -18.28 -2.97
CA HIS A 39 -0.63 -17.99 -2.14
C HIS A 39 -1.88 -18.68 -2.67
N GLY A 40 -2.55 -19.45 -1.81
CA GLY A 40 -3.86 -20.03 -2.09
C GLY A 40 -4.97 -19.25 -1.39
N TYR A 41 -6.14 -19.15 -2.03
CA TYR A 41 -7.30 -18.44 -1.48
C TYR A 41 -8.55 -19.30 -1.52
N THR A 42 -9.35 -19.25 -0.45
CA THR A 42 -10.72 -19.76 -0.45
C THR A 42 -11.70 -18.65 -0.11
N TYR A 43 -12.95 -18.84 -0.48
CA TYR A 43 -13.98 -17.81 -0.35
C TYR A 43 -15.20 -18.32 0.42
N ASN A 44 -15.89 -17.43 1.12
CA ASN A 44 -17.23 -17.71 1.61
C ASN A 44 -18.29 -17.50 0.51
N ALA A 45 -19.55 -17.76 0.82
CA ALA A 45 -20.67 -17.61 -0.13
C ALA A 45 -20.85 -16.16 -0.63
N ALA A 46 -20.43 -15.17 0.16
CA ALA A 46 -20.47 -13.75 -0.20
C ALA A 46 -19.27 -13.29 -1.05
N GLY A 47 -18.35 -14.20 -1.43
CA GLY A 47 -17.18 -13.87 -2.24
C GLY A 47 -16.02 -13.24 -1.48
N GLN A 48 -16.05 -13.27 -0.15
CA GLN A 48 -14.96 -12.75 0.69
C GLN A 48 -13.93 -13.84 0.94
N ILE A 49 -12.65 -13.46 0.98
CA ILE A 49 -11.55 -14.41 1.28
C ILE A 49 -11.76 -14.96 2.70
N LYS A 50 -11.98 -16.27 2.80
CA LYS A 50 -12.17 -17.02 4.05
C LYS A 50 -10.85 -17.58 4.58
N SER A 51 -9.95 -18.00 3.69
CA SER A 51 -8.60 -18.42 4.07
C SER A 51 -7.58 -17.97 3.05
N ARG A 52 -6.35 -17.75 3.52
CA ARG A 52 -5.16 -17.57 2.71
C ARG A 52 -4.06 -18.51 3.20
N THR A 53 -3.43 -19.24 2.30
CA THR A 53 -2.23 -20.03 2.58
C THR A 53 -1.00 -19.39 1.94
N ALA A 54 0.19 -19.76 2.41
CA ALA A 54 1.47 -19.38 1.81
C ALA A 54 2.37 -20.62 1.82
N SER A 55 3.17 -20.82 0.77
CA SER A 55 4.05 -21.98 0.64
C SER A 55 5.44 -21.77 1.23
N ASN A 56 5.89 -20.51 1.37
CA ASN A 56 7.23 -20.17 1.82
C ASN A 56 7.19 -19.30 3.09
N ASP A 57 7.66 -19.90 4.18
CA ASP A 57 7.67 -19.29 5.51
C ASP A 57 8.69 -18.17 5.66
N ALA A 58 9.69 -18.07 4.77
CA ALA A 58 10.66 -16.97 4.78
C ALA A 58 10.00 -15.60 4.55
N TYR A 59 8.81 -15.58 3.94
CA TYR A 59 8.01 -14.38 3.70
C TYR A 59 6.91 -14.17 4.74
N GLN A 60 6.79 -15.04 5.73
CA GLN A 60 5.80 -14.87 6.79
C GLN A 60 6.24 -13.74 7.72
N TRP A 61 5.28 -12.90 8.10
CA TRP A 61 5.54 -11.84 9.05
C TRP A 61 5.80 -12.45 10.44
N THR A 62 7.03 -12.29 10.94
CA THR A 62 7.49 -12.83 12.23
C THR A 62 7.32 -11.87 13.40
N GLY A 63 6.79 -10.66 13.18
CA GLY A 63 6.64 -9.61 14.20
C GLY A 63 5.59 -9.92 15.29
N GLY A 64 4.90 -11.05 15.18
CA GLY A 64 4.05 -11.63 16.21
C GLY A 64 4.00 -13.15 16.04
N GLY A 65 3.73 -13.89 17.11
CA GLY A 65 3.57 -15.35 17.00
C GLY A 65 2.42 -15.72 16.05
N ALA A 66 2.41 -16.96 15.56
CA ALA A 66 1.26 -17.49 14.84
C ALA A 66 0.05 -17.53 15.79
N VAL A 67 -0.95 -16.66 15.55
CA VAL A 67 -2.15 -16.59 16.36
C VAL A 67 -3.36 -16.96 15.52
N SER A 68 -4.08 -17.99 15.95
CA SER A 68 -5.45 -18.24 15.49
C SER A 68 -6.37 -17.17 16.09
N ARG A 69 -6.82 -16.24 15.25
CA ARG A 69 -7.73 -15.17 15.66
C ARG A 69 -9.07 -15.34 14.97
N SER A 70 -10.13 -15.50 15.77
CA SER A 70 -11.49 -15.56 15.26
C SER A 70 -11.95 -14.18 14.80
N TYR A 71 -12.68 -14.14 13.69
CA TYR A 71 -13.25 -12.92 13.13
C TYR A 71 -14.76 -13.10 12.95
N GLY A 72 -15.52 -12.11 13.40
CA GLY A 72 -16.97 -12.05 13.21
C GLY A 72 -17.34 -10.81 12.41
N SER A 73 -18.35 -10.89 11.54
CA SER A 73 -18.89 -9.75 10.79
C SER A 73 -20.41 -9.72 10.91
N ASN A 74 -21.03 -8.58 10.59
CA ASN A 74 -22.49 -8.47 10.51
C ASN A 74 -22.97 -8.39 9.06
N GLY A 75 -24.29 -8.30 8.86
CA GLY A 75 -24.93 -8.29 7.53
C GLY A 75 -24.58 -7.09 6.63
N LEU A 76 -23.90 -6.07 7.15
CA LEU A 76 -23.44 -4.90 6.38
C LEU A 76 -21.97 -5.03 5.91
N ASN A 77 -21.32 -6.16 6.21
CA ASN A 77 -19.89 -6.42 5.96
C ASN A 77 -18.80 -5.67 6.80
N PRO A 78 -19.07 -4.96 7.91
CA PRO A 78 -18.04 -4.63 8.89
C PRO A 78 -17.75 -5.80 9.85
N LEU A 79 -16.52 -5.79 10.36
CA LEU A 79 -16.06 -6.74 11.37
C LEU A 79 -16.59 -6.37 12.75
N THR A 80 -17.30 -7.25 13.44
CA THR A 80 -17.80 -7.04 14.81
C THR A 80 -16.94 -7.69 15.88
N ILE A 81 -16.09 -8.66 15.52
CA ILE A 81 -15.21 -9.37 16.46
C ILE A 81 -13.82 -9.56 15.84
N SER A 82 -12.77 -9.29 16.61
CA SER A 82 -11.37 -9.57 16.28
C SER A 82 -10.68 -10.25 17.47
N GLY A 83 -10.65 -11.58 17.48
CA GLY A 83 -10.22 -12.36 18.64
C GLY A 83 -11.19 -12.17 19.80
N SER A 84 -10.68 -11.68 20.93
CA SER A 84 -11.48 -11.31 22.10
C SER A 84 -12.01 -9.87 22.06
N LEU A 85 -11.63 -9.08 21.06
CA LEU A 85 -12.04 -7.68 20.93
C LEU A 85 -13.41 -7.60 20.25
N THR A 86 -14.34 -6.91 20.89
CA THR A 86 -15.62 -6.53 20.28
C THR A 86 -15.48 -5.15 19.64
N LEU A 87 -15.73 -5.08 18.34
CA LEU A 87 -15.71 -3.84 17.58
C LEU A 87 -17.12 -3.25 17.52
N ALA A 88 -17.22 -1.94 17.56
CA ALA A 88 -18.48 -1.23 17.46
C ALA A 88 -18.41 -0.13 16.41
N TYR A 89 -19.57 0.17 15.83
CA TYR A 89 -19.75 1.21 14.83
C TYR A 89 -20.95 2.07 15.21
N ASP A 90 -20.92 3.34 14.84
CA ASP A 90 -22.10 4.19 14.92
C ASP A 90 -23.13 3.85 13.82
N GLY A 91 -24.30 4.49 13.84
CA GLY A 91 -25.36 4.26 12.86
C GLY A 91 -25.00 4.66 11.41
N ARG A 92 -23.87 5.35 11.20
CA ARG A 92 -23.34 5.73 9.88
C ARG A 92 -22.19 4.83 9.43
N GLY A 93 -21.81 3.85 10.24
CA GLY A 93 -20.74 2.91 9.95
C GLY A 93 -19.34 3.39 10.32
N ASN A 94 -19.21 4.49 11.06
CA ASN A 94 -17.90 4.91 11.58
C ASN A 94 -17.50 4.02 12.77
N PRO A 95 -16.24 3.57 12.88
CA PRO A 95 -15.80 2.76 14.02
C PRO A 95 -15.92 3.56 15.32
N SER A 96 -16.84 3.21 16.20
CA SER A 96 -17.04 3.84 17.52
C SER A 96 -16.22 3.16 18.62
N SER A 97 -15.78 1.91 18.40
CA SER A 97 -14.83 1.21 19.26
C SER A 97 -14.00 0.19 18.48
N ASP A 98 -12.70 0.09 18.77
CA ASP A 98 -11.82 -1.00 18.29
C ASP A 98 -11.71 -2.16 19.30
N GLY A 99 -12.51 -2.11 20.39
CA GLY A 99 -12.48 -3.04 21.51
C GLY A 99 -11.52 -2.65 22.64
N ALA A 100 -10.63 -1.69 22.41
CA ALA A 100 -9.73 -1.13 23.43
C ALA A 100 -9.90 0.39 23.61
N ARG A 101 -10.26 1.09 22.53
CA ARG A 101 -10.44 2.54 22.44
C ARG A 101 -11.81 2.84 21.86
N THR A 102 -12.39 3.96 22.29
CA THR A 102 -13.61 4.51 21.70
C THR A 102 -13.30 5.78 20.93
N PHE A 103 -14.17 6.09 19.96
CA PHE A 103 -13.98 7.15 19.00
C PHE A 103 -15.26 7.98 18.83
N GLY A 104 -15.13 9.30 18.79
CA GLY A 104 -16.21 10.23 18.50
C GLY A 104 -16.08 10.83 17.10
N TYR A 105 -17.21 11.09 16.46
CA TYR A 105 -17.27 11.69 15.11
C TYR A 105 -18.27 12.84 15.07
N ASP A 106 -18.03 13.81 14.20
CA ASP A 106 -19.00 14.85 13.88
C ASP A 106 -20.06 14.38 12.87
N VAL A 107 -20.92 15.31 12.43
CA VAL A 107 -21.99 15.02 11.46
C VAL A 107 -21.46 14.80 10.03
N GLN A 108 -20.21 15.17 9.77
CA GLN A 108 -19.50 14.96 8.51
C GLN A 108 -18.64 13.68 8.53
N ASN A 109 -18.79 12.82 9.54
CA ASN A 109 -18.02 11.59 9.75
C ASN A 109 -16.52 11.84 9.93
N GLN A 110 -16.13 13.00 10.45
CA GLN A 110 -14.74 13.30 10.79
C GLN A 110 -14.48 12.91 12.24
N LEU A 111 -13.38 12.21 12.50
CA LEU A 111 -12.99 11.76 13.84
C LEU A 111 -12.68 12.97 14.73
N THR A 112 -13.45 13.24 15.77
CA THR A 112 -13.27 14.39 16.66
C THR A 112 -12.59 14.04 17.98
N SER A 113 -12.68 12.79 18.42
CA SER A 113 -12.09 12.36 19.69
C SER A 113 -11.71 10.89 19.72
N ALA A 114 -10.77 10.54 20.60
CA ALA A 114 -10.47 9.18 21.00
C ALA A 114 -10.34 9.07 22.52
N SER A 115 -10.74 7.95 23.12
CA SER A 115 -10.66 7.72 24.58
C SER A 115 -9.25 7.81 25.17
N THR A 116 -8.22 7.80 24.31
CA THR A 116 -6.83 8.08 24.69
C THR A 116 -6.56 9.56 25.02
N GLY A 117 -7.58 10.42 25.01
CA GLY A 117 -7.47 11.85 25.30
C GLY A 117 -7.10 12.72 24.09
N ALA A 118 -7.13 12.16 22.88
CA ALA A 118 -6.91 12.93 21.67
C ALA A 118 -8.21 13.63 21.24
N THR A 119 -8.11 14.89 20.85
CA THR A 119 -9.16 15.68 20.19
C THR A 119 -8.65 16.20 18.86
N LEU A 120 -9.53 16.28 17.86
CA LEU A 120 -9.19 16.67 16.51
C LEU A 120 -10.15 17.77 16.04
N GLY A 121 -9.58 18.82 15.47
CA GLY A 121 -10.30 19.95 14.89
C GLY A 121 -10.11 19.98 13.38
N TYR A 122 -11.13 20.46 12.69
CA TYR A 122 -11.18 20.49 11.23
C TYR A 122 -11.52 21.90 10.74
N ASP A 123 -10.84 22.31 9.67
CA ASP A 123 -11.40 23.26 8.71
C ASP A 123 -12.33 22.46 7.78
N PRO A 124 -13.26 23.07 7.01
CA PRO A 124 -14.23 22.34 6.19
C PRO A 124 -13.63 21.17 5.40
N GLY A 125 -13.85 19.93 5.87
CA GLY A 125 -13.34 18.69 5.25
C GLY A 125 -11.86 18.37 5.47
N ARG A 126 -11.10 19.14 6.27
CA ARG A 126 -9.64 19.00 6.40
C ARG A 126 -9.14 19.17 7.83
N LEU A 127 -8.33 18.22 8.30
CA LEU A 127 -7.76 18.23 9.65
C LEU A 127 -6.87 19.47 9.87
N SER A 128 -7.25 20.34 10.79
CA SER A 128 -6.54 21.58 11.10
C SER A 128 -5.74 21.49 12.41
N GLN A 129 -6.19 20.67 13.36
CA GLN A 129 -5.51 20.49 14.65
C GLN A 129 -5.69 19.09 15.22
N ILE A 130 -4.66 18.58 15.90
CA ILE A 130 -4.75 17.47 16.85
C ILE A 130 -4.27 18.00 18.20
N SER A 131 -5.01 17.74 19.27
CA SER A 131 -4.60 18.00 20.65
C SER A 131 -4.65 16.69 21.44
N ALA A 132 -3.48 16.21 21.88
CA ALA A 132 -3.34 15.09 22.81
C ALA A 132 -2.42 15.53 23.95
N SER A 133 -1.35 14.78 24.27
CA SER A 133 -0.30 15.23 25.20
C SER A 133 0.43 16.50 24.71
N ALA A 134 0.43 16.76 23.40
CA ALA A 134 0.85 18.01 22.79
C ALA A 134 -0.11 18.38 21.64
N ALA A 135 -0.26 19.67 21.40
CA ALA A 135 -1.05 20.15 20.26
C ALA A 135 -0.17 20.28 19.00
N THR A 136 -0.70 19.83 17.87
CA THR A 136 -0.15 20.04 16.53
C THR A 136 -1.21 20.72 15.66
N ARG A 137 -0.88 21.88 15.10
CA ARG A 137 -1.70 22.57 14.10
C ARG A 137 -1.09 22.42 12.71
N PHE A 138 -1.93 22.30 11.70
CA PHE A 138 -1.52 22.05 10.32
C PHE A 138 -1.78 23.28 9.45
N LEU A 139 -0.75 23.77 8.78
CA LEU A 139 -0.87 24.77 7.72
C LEU A 139 -0.77 24.07 6.38
N TYR A 140 -1.70 24.38 5.48
CA TYR A 140 -1.76 23.80 4.16
C TYR A 140 -1.47 24.83 3.07
N ASP A 141 -0.84 24.36 2.00
CA ASP A 141 -0.73 25.02 0.71
C ASP A 141 -1.47 24.14 -0.31
N GLY A 142 -2.69 24.55 -0.68
CA GLY A 142 -3.64 23.71 -1.39
C GLY A 142 -3.97 22.43 -0.61
N ALA A 143 -3.71 21.27 -1.23
CA ALA A 143 -3.92 19.95 -0.63
C ALA A 143 -2.72 19.45 0.20
N ALA A 144 -1.55 20.10 0.11
CA ALA A 144 -0.34 19.67 0.77
C ALA A 144 -0.14 20.36 2.12
N ILE A 145 0.41 19.65 3.11
CA ILE A 145 0.83 20.26 4.37
C ILE A 145 2.10 21.08 4.12
N ALA A 146 2.01 22.40 4.30
CA ALA A 146 3.12 23.32 4.19
C ALA A 146 3.96 23.37 5.48
N ALA A 147 3.31 23.31 6.64
CA ALA A 147 3.99 23.32 7.94
C ALA A 147 3.13 22.71 9.06
N LYS A 148 3.80 22.32 10.14
CA LYS A 148 3.19 21.92 11.41
C LYS A 148 3.67 22.85 12.52
N TYR A 149 2.77 23.22 13.43
CA TYR A 149 3.05 24.13 14.54
C TYR A 149 2.60 23.54 15.88
N ASN A 150 3.22 23.95 16.98
CA ASN A 150 2.74 23.62 18.33
C ASN A 150 1.60 24.57 18.79
N ALA A 151 1.11 24.36 20.01
CA ALA A 151 0.08 25.22 20.62
C ALA A 151 0.47 26.71 20.69
N SER A 152 1.76 27.01 20.88
CA SER A 152 2.29 28.37 21.01
C SER A 152 2.65 29.01 19.66
N GLY A 153 2.43 28.32 18.53
CA GLY A 153 2.75 28.82 17.19
C GLY A 153 4.20 28.62 16.76
N ALA A 154 5.02 27.89 17.52
CA ALA A 154 6.37 27.51 17.08
C ALA A 154 6.29 26.43 16.00
N MET A 155 7.05 26.59 14.92
CA MET A 155 7.08 25.64 13.81
C MET A 155 7.80 24.35 14.23
N LEU A 156 7.09 23.23 14.18
CA LEU A 156 7.60 21.89 14.46
C LEU A 156 8.31 21.29 13.25
N ARG A 157 7.73 21.47 12.05
CA ARG A 157 8.25 20.87 10.81
C ARG A 157 7.75 21.59 9.58
N ARG A 158 8.63 21.75 8.59
CA ARG A 158 8.30 22.14 7.22
C ARG A 158 8.72 21.01 6.26
N PRO A 159 7.80 20.34 5.55
CA PRO A 159 8.17 19.34 4.55
C PRO A 159 8.99 19.98 3.43
N ARG A 160 10.08 19.32 3.02
CA ARG A 160 10.88 19.77 1.87
C ARG A 160 10.09 19.49 0.59
N PRO A 161 10.01 20.43 -0.36
CA PRO A 161 9.39 20.14 -1.66
C PRO A 161 10.16 19.00 -2.36
N PRO A 162 9.47 18.14 -3.13
CA PRO A 162 10.11 17.05 -3.84
C PRO A 162 11.19 17.58 -4.79
N ARG A 163 12.40 17.00 -4.72
CA ARG A 163 13.49 17.33 -5.64
C ARG A 163 13.04 16.94 -7.05
N ARG A 164 12.71 17.93 -7.89
CA ARG A 164 12.58 17.69 -9.33
C ARG A 164 13.94 17.17 -9.81
N ARG A 165 14.01 15.89 -10.20
CA ARG A 165 15.17 15.36 -10.93
C ARG A 165 15.29 16.21 -12.19
N ALA A 166 16.29 17.08 -12.23
CA ALA A 166 16.64 17.77 -13.46
C ALA A 166 17.04 16.68 -14.47
N GLY A 167 16.22 16.49 -15.49
CA GLY A 167 16.52 15.57 -16.59
C GLY A 167 17.84 16.01 -17.21
N ARG A 168 18.86 15.13 -17.13
CA ARG A 168 20.12 15.31 -17.84
C ARG A 168 19.81 15.21 -19.33
N LEU A 169 19.72 16.36 -20.00
CA LEU A 169 19.60 16.46 -21.45
C LEU A 169 20.86 15.86 -22.09
N VAL A 170 20.76 14.62 -22.58
CA VAL A 170 21.80 14.05 -23.45
C VAL A 170 21.63 14.73 -24.82
N ARG A 171 22.45 15.75 -25.09
CA ARG A 171 22.52 16.36 -26.42
C ARG A 171 23.16 15.37 -27.39
N GLY A 172 22.34 14.74 -28.23
CA GLY A 172 22.80 14.01 -29.41
C GLY A 172 23.52 14.97 -30.37
N ARG A 173 24.78 14.66 -30.70
CA ARG A 173 25.50 15.34 -31.77
C ARG A 173 25.27 14.58 -33.08
N GLY A 174 24.25 14.98 -33.83
CA GLY A 174 24.20 14.73 -35.25
C GLY A 174 25.17 15.67 -35.98
N ARG A 175 26.08 15.11 -36.79
CA ARG A 175 26.77 15.80 -37.89
C ARG A 175 26.90 14.76 -39.03
N LEU A 176 25.99 14.81 -40.00
CA LEU A 176 26.16 15.45 -41.31
C LEU A 176 27.26 14.78 -42.15
N ARG A 177 26.84 13.93 -43.10
CA ARG A 177 27.67 13.44 -44.22
C ARG A 177 27.76 14.51 -45.32
N PRO A 178 28.92 14.65 -45.98
CA PRO A 178 28.99 14.91 -47.43
C PRO A 178 30.05 14.00 -48.15
N PRO A 179 30.12 13.98 -49.50
CA PRO A 179 30.26 12.75 -50.31
C PRO A 179 31.53 12.59 -51.21
N LEU A 180 31.58 11.46 -51.95
CA LEU A 180 32.37 11.11 -53.18
C LEU A 180 33.88 10.81 -52.94
N VAL A 181 34.57 9.79 -53.50
CA VAL A 181 34.71 9.28 -54.90
C VAL A 181 35.38 7.86 -54.92
N ALA A 182 34.89 7.00 -55.85
CA ALA A 182 35.48 5.93 -56.68
C ALA A 182 36.65 4.96 -56.28
N PHE A 183 36.40 3.67 -56.63
CA PHE A 183 37.23 2.63 -57.31
C PHE A 183 38.58 2.14 -56.71
N ALA A 184 38.66 0.84 -56.43
CA ALA A 184 39.37 -0.16 -57.26
C ALA A 184 39.19 -1.60 -56.72
N VAL A 185 38.95 -2.53 -57.63
CA VAL A 185 39.10 -3.99 -57.46
C VAL A 185 40.58 -4.33 -57.63
N VAL A 186 41.14 -5.19 -56.77
CA VAL A 186 42.24 -6.12 -57.11
C VAL A 186 42.03 -7.38 -56.29
N ASP A 187 41.87 -8.50 -56.98
CA ASP A 187 41.89 -9.86 -56.44
C ASP A 187 43.28 -10.24 -55.92
N GLY A 188 43.29 -11.16 -54.95
CA GLY A 188 44.44 -11.92 -54.45
C GLY A 188 43.94 -13.04 -53.56
#